data_AF-A0A7S1RLC8-F1
#
_entry.id   AF-A0A7S1RLC8-F1
#
_cell.length_a   1.000
_cell.length_b   1.000
_cell.length_c   1.000
_cell.angle_alpha   90.00
_cell.angle_beta   90.00
_cell.angle_gamma   90.00
#
_symmetry.space_group_name_H-M   'P 1'
#
loop_
_entity.id
_entity.type
_entity.pdbx_description
1 polymer ?
#
loop_
_entity_poly.entity_id
_entity_poly.type
_entity_poly.pdbx_seq_one_letter_code
_entity_poly.pdbx_strand_id
1 'polypeptide(L)'
;RNFEALCSPDKLLRRDTAISVAHKLFGVPSGLLAGRLFDLLDAERCGEVGVMAWGAVLERFHAGHLDENNYRKVALAFTLYDLDGDGVIGIEDAGRLAQEVERLEALPTPLEDDTPSAALCEEMRWIYGLIADKMSADQVFGGGCCLLLDLWMFHQMKPDPVLATALLDCLARLAGPTPTAAAA
;
A
#
# COMPACT_ATOMS: atom_id res chain seq x y z
N ARG A 1 -1.63 6.98 -18.76
CA ARG A 1 -0.51 7.57 -18.00
C ARG A 1 0.53 6.46 -17.95
N ASN A 2 1.71 6.63 -18.52
CA ASN A 2 2.67 5.53 -18.68
C ASN A 2 3.71 5.56 -17.53
N PHE A 3 4.40 4.44 -17.28
CA PHE A 3 5.51 4.35 -16.33
C PHE A 3 6.57 5.47 -16.51
N GLU A 4 6.79 5.90 -17.76
CA GLU A 4 7.68 7.03 -18.12
C GLU A 4 7.24 8.37 -17.49
N ALA A 5 5.96 8.55 -17.14
CA ALA A 5 5.46 9.76 -16.48
C ALA A 5 5.72 9.78 -14.96
N LEU A 6 6.19 8.66 -14.39
CA LEU A 6 6.56 8.52 -12.98
C LEU A 6 8.08 8.49 -12.78
N CYS A 7 8.84 8.24 -13.84
CA CYS A 7 10.28 8.08 -13.77
C CYS A 7 11.04 9.38 -14.03
N SER A 8 12.28 9.39 -13.56
CA SER A 8 13.28 10.36 -13.98
C SER A 8 13.62 10.18 -15.48
N PRO A 9 14.28 11.15 -16.13
CA PRO A 9 14.59 11.08 -17.56
C PRO A 9 15.46 9.88 -17.97
N ASP A 10 16.10 9.20 -17.00
CA ASP A 10 16.84 7.95 -17.13
C ASP A 10 15.93 6.69 -17.15
N LYS A 11 14.60 6.84 -17.08
CA LYS A 11 13.61 5.76 -16.95
C LYS A 11 13.78 4.92 -15.68
N LEU A 12 14.41 5.50 -14.67
CA LEU A 12 14.57 4.90 -13.35
C LEU A 12 13.67 5.63 -12.37
N LEU A 13 13.04 4.85 -11.50
CA LEU A 13 12.36 5.39 -10.34
C LEU A 13 13.33 5.39 -9.16
N ARG A 14 13.45 6.54 -8.49
CA ARG A 14 14.17 6.70 -7.23
C ARG A 14 13.17 6.95 -6.12
N ARG A 15 13.56 6.69 -4.86
CA ARG A 15 12.69 6.87 -3.69
C ARG A 15 12.09 8.28 -3.63
N ASP A 16 12.91 9.31 -3.82
CA ASP A 16 12.46 10.71 -3.77
C ASP A 16 11.44 11.03 -4.86
N THR A 17 11.64 10.47 -6.06
CA THR A 17 10.68 10.60 -7.16
C THR A 17 9.39 9.87 -6.83
N ALA A 18 9.46 8.65 -6.29
CA ALA A 18 8.29 7.86 -5.87
C ALA A 18 7.43 8.59 -4.84
N ILE A 19 8.07 9.21 -3.84
CA ILE A 19 7.42 10.04 -2.82
C ILE A 19 6.77 11.28 -3.46
N SER A 20 7.49 11.95 -4.36
CA SER A 20 6.98 13.15 -5.05
C SER A 20 5.76 12.85 -5.92
N VAL A 21 5.70 11.66 -6.52
CA VAL A 21 4.58 11.21 -7.35
C VAL A 21 3.55 10.37 -6.60
N ALA A 22 3.62 10.28 -5.27
CA ALA A 22 2.70 9.50 -4.43
C ALA A 22 1.22 9.80 -4.72
N HIS A 23 0.88 11.08 -4.88
CA HIS A 23 -0.48 11.51 -5.25
C HIS A 23 -0.99 10.92 -6.57
N LYS A 24 -0.10 10.57 -7.50
CA LYS A 24 -0.46 9.92 -8.77
C LYS A 24 -0.67 8.41 -8.61
N LEU A 25 -0.02 7.79 -7.61
CA LEU A 25 -0.08 6.36 -7.33
C LEU A 25 -1.25 6.00 -6.43
N PHE A 26 -1.47 6.77 -5.36
CA PHE A 26 -2.45 6.46 -4.32
C PHE A 26 -3.64 7.43 -4.29
N GLY A 27 -3.65 8.47 -5.13
CA GLY A 27 -4.61 9.57 -5.02
C GLY A 27 -4.31 10.54 -3.88
N VAL A 28 -3.58 10.09 -2.85
CA VAL A 28 -3.05 10.92 -1.75
C VAL A 28 -1.55 11.14 -1.88
N PRO A 29 -1.03 12.31 -1.48
CA PRO A 29 0.42 12.54 -1.37
C PRO A 29 0.99 11.81 -0.14
N SER A 30 0.84 10.49 -0.07
CA SER A 30 1.41 9.69 1.03
C SER A 30 2.84 9.30 0.73
N GLY A 31 3.79 10.03 1.32
CA GLY A 31 5.21 9.72 1.19
C GLY A 31 5.60 8.43 1.90
N LEU A 32 4.87 8.09 2.97
CA LEU A 32 5.09 6.90 3.77
C LEU A 32 4.79 5.63 2.96
N LEU A 33 3.59 5.52 2.38
CA LEU A 33 3.20 4.39 1.55
C LEU A 33 4.00 4.33 0.24
N ALA A 34 4.31 5.48 -0.36
CA ALA A 34 5.17 5.52 -1.55
C ALA A 34 6.60 5.07 -1.28
N GLY A 35 7.15 5.42 -0.11
CA GLY A 35 8.45 4.92 0.34
C GLY A 35 8.44 3.41 0.55
N ARG A 36 7.40 2.85 1.18
CA ARG A 36 7.26 1.40 1.36
C ARG A 36 7.05 0.65 0.06
N LEU A 37 6.25 1.20 -0.85
CA LEU A 37 6.11 0.64 -2.20
C LEU A 37 7.46 0.61 -2.92
N PHE A 38 8.25 1.69 -2.79
CA PHE A 38 9.60 1.73 -3.35
C PHE A 38 10.48 0.63 -2.74
N ASP A 39 10.48 0.46 -1.42
CA ASP A 39 11.24 -0.60 -0.74
C ASP A 39 10.83 -2.01 -1.21
N LEU A 40 9.55 -2.21 -1.49
CA LEU A 40 9.03 -3.48 -2.02
C LEU A 40 9.53 -3.74 -3.45
N LEU A 41 9.62 -2.69 -4.26
CA LEU A 41 10.09 -2.76 -5.64
C LEU A 41 11.62 -2.87 -5.72
N ASP A 42 12.34 -2.20 -4.84
CA ASP A 42 13.79 -2.21 -4.70
C ASP A 42 14.25 -3.40 -3.85
N ALA A 43 13.82 -4.60 -4.22
CA ALA A 43 14.14 -5.83 -3.49
C ALA A 43 15.66 -6.08 -3.40
N GLU A 44 16.43 -5.60 -4.38
CA GLU A 44 17.89 -5.69 -4.42
C GLU A 44 18.59 -4.56 -3.65
N ARG A 45 17.83 -3.58 -3.12
CA ARG A 45 18.33 -2.40 -2.38
C ARG A 45 19.38 -1.62 -3.16
N CYS A 46 19.20 -1.54 -4.48
CA CYS A 46 20.10 -0.83 -5.38
C CYS A 46 19.77 0.67 -5.48
N GLY A 47 18.63 1.11 -4.92
CA GLY A 47 18.20 2.50 -4.88
C GLY A 47 17.59 3.02 -6.18
N GLU A 48 17.46 2.16 -7.19
CA GLU A 48 16.95 2.48 -8.52
C GLU A 48 16.04 1.37 -9.04
N VAL A 49 14.77 1.68 -9.29
CA VAL A 49 13.79 0.70 -9.74
C VAL A 49 13.45 0.94 -11.21
N GLY A 50 13.75 -0.05 -12.05
CA GLY A 50 13.37 -0.05 -13.47
C GLY A 50 12.02 -0.69 -13.77
N VAL A 51 11.55 -0.56 -15.01
CA VAL A 51 10.27 -1.13 -15.51
C VAL A 51 10.11 -2.62 -15.18
N MET A 52 11.22 -3.38 -15.24
CA MET A 52 11.19 -4.83 -15.00
C MET A 52 10.83 -5.19 -13.55
N ALA A 53 11.36 -4.44 -12.58
CA ALA A 53 11.03 -4.65 -11.17
C ALA A 53 9.55 -4.29 -10.90
N TRP A 54 9.04 -3.25 -11.56
CA TRP A 54 7.61 -2.92 -11.55
C TRP A 54 6.75 -4.03 -12.15
N GLY A 55 7.14 -4.56 -13.31
CA GLY A 55 6.46 -5.69 -13.95
C GLY A 55 6.47 -6.96 -13.10
N ALA A 56 7.59 -7.25 -12.43
CA ALA A 56 7.73 -8.41 -11.56
C ALA A 56 6.80 -8.34 -10.32
N VAL A 57 6.66 -7.16 -9.72
CA VAL A 57 5.68 -6.94 -8.63
C VAL A 57 4.26 -7.10 -9.16
N LEU A 58 3.96 -6.52 -10.33
CA LEU A 58 2.67 -6.68 -10.99
C LEU A 58 2.30 -8.15 -11.23
N GLU A 59 3.18 -8.94 -11.85
CA GLU A 59 2.95 -10.36 -12.12
C GLU A 59 2.76 -11.16 -10.83
N ARG A 60 3.58 -10.88 -9.79
CA ARG A 60 3.48 -11.55 -8.49
C ARG A 60 2.08 -11.43 -7.89
N PHE A 61 1.45 -10.26 -8.03
CA PHE A 61 0.15 -9.96 -7.45
C PHE A 61 -1.03 -10.15 -8.43
N HIS A 62 -0.82 -10.19 -9.75
CA HIS A 62 -1.87 -10.45 -10.75
C HIS A 62 -2.00 -11.93 -11.18
N ALA A 63 -0.99 -12.77 -10.99
CA ALA A 63 -0.99 -14.13 -11.55
C ALA A 63 -1.71 -15.16 -10.64
N GLY A 64 -3.04 -15.31 -10.72
CA GLY A 64 -3.73 -16.36 -9.96
C GLY A 64 -5.23 -16.51 -10.23
N HIS A 65 -5.83 -17.59 -9.71
CA HIS A 65 -7.29 -17.78 -9.69
C HIS A 65 -7.98 -16.77 -8.75
N LEU A 66 -9.29 -16.57 -8.90
CA LEU A 66 -10.05 -15.50 -8.22
C LEU A 66 -9.86 -15.46 -6.69
N ASP A 67 -9.84 -16.61 -6.00
CA ASP A 67 -9.65 -16.69 -4.54
C ASP A 67 -8.19 -16.42 -4.13
N GLU A 68 -7.21 -16.92 -4.90
CA GLU A 68 -5.79 -16.65 -4.69
C GLU A 68 -5.44 -15.18 -4.91
N ASN A 69 -6.13 -14.53 -5.85
CA ASN A 69 -5.94 -13.11 -6.15
C ASN A 69 -6.29 -12.26 -4.92
N ASN A 70 -7.40 -12.54 -4.24
CA ASN A 70 -7.77 -11.74 -3.07
C ASN A 70 -6.77 -11.90 -1.91
N TYR A 71 -6.32 -13.13 -1.64
CA TYR A 71 -5.27 -13.37 -0.65
C TYR A 71 -3.99 -12.59 -0.95
N ARG A 72 -3.55 -12.55 -2.22
CA ARG A 72 -2.35 -11.82 -2.62
C ARG A 72 -2.51 -10.30 -2.53
N LYS A 73 -3.70 -9.77 -2.84
CA LYS A 73 -3.99 -8.35 -2.63
C LYS A 73 -3.92 -7.98 -1.15
N VAL A 74 -4.50 -8.81 -0.29
CA VAL A 74 -4.41 -8.63 1.17
C VAL A 74 -2.96 -8.68 1.63
N ALA A 75 -2.16 -9.64 1.12
CA ALA A 75 -0.73 -9.73 1.43
C ALA A 75 0.06 -8.50 0.97
N LEU A 76 -0.28 -7.93 -0.18
CA LEU A 76 0.32 -6.68 -0.67
C LEU A 76 -0.02 -5.50 0.24
N ALA A 77 -1.30 -5.32 0.58
CA ALA A 77 -1.73 -4.26 1.49
C ALA A 77 -1.04 -4.40 2.85
N PHE A 78 -1.00 -5.62 3.39
CA PHE A 78 -0.29 -5.92 4.64
C PHE A 78 1.18 -5.49 4.58
N THR A 79 1.90 -5.89 3.52
CA THR A 79 3.33 -5.56 3.34
C THR A 79 3.56 -4.04 3.24
N LEU A 80 2.57 -3.28 2.76
CA LEU A 80 2.65 -1.82 2.68
C LEU A 80 2.37 -1.13 4.03
N TYR A 81 1.58 -1.76 4.91
CA TYR A 81 1.27 -1.23 6.25
C TYR A 81 2.24 -1.67 7.33
N ASP A 82 2.88 -2.83 7.16
CA ASP A 82 4.06 -3.24 7.92
C ASP A 82 5.22 -2.32 7.48
N LEU A 83 5.55 -1.29 8.28
CA LEU A 83 6.46 -0.22 7.87
C LEU A 83 7.91 -0.54 8.16
N ASP A 84 8.18 -1.40 9.13
CA ASP A 84 9.53 -1.88 9.45
C ASP A 84 9.87 -3.20 8.73
N GLY A 85 8.86 -3.93 8.26
CA GLY A 85 9.00 -5.18 7.52
C GLY A 85 9.24 -6.39 8.41
N ASP A 86 8.83 -6.34 9.68
CA ASP A 86 9.03 -7.42 10.64
C ASP A 86 7.98 -8.56 10.52
N GLY A 87 7.00 -8.39 9.63
CA GLY A 87 5.94 -9.35 9.37
C GLY A 87 4.71 -9.19 10.26
N VAL A 88 4.65 -8.13 11.08
CA VAL A 88 3.52 -7.77 11.92
C VAL A 88 3.25 -6.27 11.84
N ILE A 89 1.98 -5.85 11.90
CA ILE A 89 1.65 -4.42 12.06
C ILE A 89 1.50 -4.15 13.55
N GLY A 90 2.48 -3.47 14.11
CA GLY A 90 2.57 -3.17 15.54
C GLY A 90 2.17 -1.75 15.91
N ILE A 91 2.46 -1.40 17.17
CA ILE A 91 2.19 -0.06 17.72
C ILE A 91 2.96 1.02 16.97
N GLU A 92 4.22 0.74 16.61
CA GLU A 92 5.07 1.70 15.93
C GLU A 92 4.54 2.00 14.52
N ASP A 93 4.13 0.97 13.78
CA ASP A 93 3.47 1.14 12.47
C ASP A 93 2.18 1.93 12.61
N ALA A 94 1.32 1.53 13.55
CA ALA A 94 0.05 2.19 13.82
C ALA A 94 0.23 3.68 14.14
N GLY A 95 1.22 4.03 14.96
CA GLY A 95 1.53 5.41 15.30
C GLY A 95 1.96 6.24 14.10
N ARG A 96 2.80 5.66 13.23
CA ARG A 96 3.24 6.33 11.99
C ARG A 96 2.10 6.47 10.97
N LEU A 97 1.24 5.46 10.86
CA LEU A 97 0.03 5.52 10.02
C LEU A 97 -0.93 6.61 10.52
N ALA A 98 -1.14 6.73 11.83
CA ALA A 98 -1.98 7.79 12.41
C ALA A 98 -1.44 9.19 12.14
N GLN A 99 -0.13 9.41 12.31
CA GLN A 99 0.52 10.68 11.95
C GLN A 99 0.37 11.01 10.47
N GLU A 100 0.48 10.01 9.60
CA GLU A 100 0.31 10.21 8.17
C GLU A 100 -1.14 10.58 7.81
N VAL A 101 -2.14 9.93 8.42
CA VAL A 101 -3.56 10.29 8.25
C VAL A 101 -3.81 11.73 8.71
N GLU A 102 -3.35 12.12 9.89
CA GLU A 102 -3.50 13.49 10.40
C GLU A 102 -2.85 14.52 9.45
N ARG A 103 -1.66 14.21 8.95
CA ARG A 103 -0.97 15.07 7.96
C ARG A 103 -1.75 15.18 6.66
N LEU A 104 -2.36 14.10 6.18
CA LEU A 104 -3.17 14.11 4.96
C LEU A 104 -4.48 14.89 5.15
N GLU A 105 -5.12 14.80 6.31
CA GLU A 105 -6.35 15.54 6.64
C GLU A 105 -6.10 17.03 6.87
N ALA A 106 -4.90 17.39 7.33
CA ALA A 106 -4.50 18.79 7.49
C ALA A 106 -4.26 19.51 6.14
N LEU A 107 -4.27 18.82 5.00
CA LEU A 107 -4.08 19.44 3.70
C LEU A 107 -5.33 20.25 3.29
N PRO A 108 -5.16 21.48 2.76
CA PRO A 108 -6.27 22.36 2.38
C PRO A 108 -7.01 21.94 1.10
N THR A 109 -6.56 20.87 0.44
CA THR A 109 -7.19 20.33 -0.76
C THR A 109 -8.45 19.55 -0.38
N PRO A 110 -9.63 19.87 -0.94
CA PRO A 110 -10.84 19.11 -0.68
C PRO A 110 -10.63 17.69 -1.22
N LEU A 111 -10.54 16.73 -0.32
CA LEU A 111 -10.72 15.32 -0.65
C LEU A 111 -12.17 15.20 -1.11
N GLU A 112 -12.42 15.11 -2.41
CA GLU A 112 -13.76 14.83 -2.92
C GLU A 112 -14.19 13.45 -2.37
N ASP A 113 -15.35 13.35 -1.73
CA ASP A 113 -15.78 12.20 -0.91
C ASP A 113 -15.78 10.83 -1.64
N ASP A 114 -15.75 10.82 -2.98
CA ASP A 114 -15.72 9.61 -3.82
C ASP A 114 -14.31 9.21 -4.31
N THR A 115 -13.25 9.86 -3.83
CA THR A 115 -11.88 9.57 -4.28
C THR A 115 -11.26 8.38 -3.52
N PRO A 116 -10.46 7.53 -4.19
CA PRO A 116 -9.77 6.38 -3.57
C PRO A 116 -8.87 6.77 -2.39
N SER A 117 -8.56 8.06 -2.27
CA SER A 117 -7.88 8.68 -1.14
C SER A 117 -8.67 8.60 0.17
N ALA A 118 -9.99 8.79 0.15
CA ALA A 118 -10.81 8.74 1.37
C ALA A 118 -10.84 7.31 1.93
N ALA A 119 -11.09 6.33 1.06
CA ALA A 119 -11.12 4.92 1.43
C ALA A 119 -9.74 4.41 1.93
N LEU A 120 -8.64 4.95 1.40
CA LEU A 120 -7.30 4.68 1.91
C LEU A 120 -7.06 5.26 3.31
N CYS A 121 -7.46 6.51 3.56
CA CYS A 121 -7.37 7.11 4.89
C CYS A 121 -8.25 6.36 5.91
N GLU A 122 -9.44 5.92 5.51
CA GLU A 122 -10.30 5.07 6.35
C GLU A 122 -9.67 3.71 6.65
N GLU A 123 -8.98 3.10 5.69
CA GLU A 123 -8.24 1.86 5.89
C GLU A 123 -7.10 2.04 6.89
N MET A 124 -6.28 3.08 6.72
CA MET A 124 -5.21 3.43 7.66
C MET A 124 -5.78 3.69 9.06
N ARG A 125 -6.93 4.39 9.12
CA ARG A 125 -7.65 4.67 10.37
C ARG A 125 -8.12 3.43 11.08
N TRP A 126 -8.71 2.51 10.33
CA TRP A 126 -9.18 1.26 10.85
C TRP A 126 -8.03 0.42 11.43
N ILE A 127 -6.88 0.36 10.76
CA ILE A 127 -5.71 -0.39 11.22
C ILE A 127 -5.21 0.12 12.58
N TYR A 128 -4.97 1.43 12.71
CA TYR A 128 -4.48 1.96 13.98
C TYR A 128 -5.55 1.90 15.08
N GLY A 129 -6.84 2.10 14.73
CA GLY A 129 -7.96 2.00 15.68
C GLY A 129 -8.05 0.60 16.29
N LEU A 130 -7.88 -0.44 15.46
CA LEU A 130 -7.85 -1.83 15.91
C LEU A 130 -6.71 -2.10 16.92
N ILE A 131 -5.53 -1.53 16.67
CA ILE A 131 -4.36 -1.68 17.54
C ILE A 131 -4.55 -0.89 18.84
N ALA A 132 -5.13 0.31 18.78
CA ALA A 132 -5.44 1.15 19.93
C ALA A 132 -6.52 0.57 20.85
N ASP A 133 -7.58 -0.03 20.27
CA ASP A 133 -8.63 -0.71 21.03
C ASP A 133 -8.09 -1.95 21.74
N LYS A 134 -7.20 -2.70 21.07
CA LYS A 134 -6.51 -3.84 21.70
C LYS A 134 -5.55 -3.42 22.82
N MET A 135 -4.87 -2.28 22.68
CA MET A 135 -4.08 -1.70 23.78
C MET A 135 -4.92 -1.39 25.02
N SER A 136 -6.12 -0.87 24.80
CA SER A 136 -7.05 -0.52 25.89
C SER A 136 -7.59 -1.77 26.60
N ALA A 137 -7.78 -2.87 25.86
CA ALA A 137 -8.22 -4.14 26.42
C ALA A 137 -7.12 -4.91 27.17
N ASP A 138 -5.87 -4.86 26.70
CA ASP A 138 -4.73 -5.59 27.30
C ASP A 138 -4.24 -4.95 28.62
N GLN A 139 -4.45 -3.64 28.81
CA GLN A 139 -4.22 -2.99 30.12
C GLN A 139 -5.14 -3.51 31.23
N VAL A 140 -6.28 -4.11 30.89
CA VAL A 140 -7.26 -4.64 31.86
C VAL A 140 -6.99 -6.11 32.18
N PHE A 141 -6.42 -6.87 31.24
CA PHE A 141 -6.10 -8.28 31.40
C PHE A 141 -4.60 -8.47 31.22
N GLY A 142 -3.84 -8.30 32.31
CA GLY A 142 -2.37 -8.37 32.34
C GLY A 142 -1.80 -9.69 31.81
N GLY A 143 -1.76 -9.84 30.48
CA GLY A 143 -1.54 -11.09 29.81
C GLY A 143 -1.13 -10.87 28.37
N GLY A 144 0.03 -10.22 28.19
CA GLY A 144 0.99 -10.19 27.08
C GLY A 144 0.69 -10.86 25.74
N CYS A 145 -0.55 -10.82 25.24
CA CYS A 145 -0.95 -11.37 23.96
C CYS A 145 -0.88 -10.26 22.92
N CYS A 146 0.34 -10.13 22.39
CA CYS A 146 0.68 -9.65 21.05
C CYS A 146 -0.19 -8.51 20.52
N LEU A 147 0.27 -7.29 20.76
CA LEU A 147 -0.18 -6.00 20.21
C LEU A 147 0.04 -5.87 18.69
N LEU A 148 -0.04 -7.00 17.99
CA LEU A 148 0.53 -7.22 16.67
C LEU A 148 -0.55 -7.83 15.78
N LEU A 149 -0.71 -7.24 14.61
CA LEU A 149 -1.60 -7.74 13.59
C LEU A 149 -0.76 -8.50 12.56
N ASP A 150 -0.90 -9.82 12.49
CA ASP A 150 -0.23 -10.63 11.46
C ASP A 150 -1.07 -10.69 10.17
N LEU A 151 -0.46 -11.18 9.08
CA LEU A 151 -1.12 -11.31 7.78
C LEU A 151 -2.40 -12.18 7.83
N TRP A 152 -2.39 -13.24 8.64
CA TRP A 152 -3.53 -14.14 8.73
C TRP A 152 -4.73 -13.44 9.37
N MET A 153 -4.49 -12.73 10.48
CA MET A 153 -5.48 -11.91 11.16
C MET A 153 -5.98 -10.77 10.27
N PHE A 154 -5.07 -10.09 9.57
CA PHE A 154 -5.40 -9.02 8.63
C PHE A 154 -6.36 -9.52 7.53
N HIS A 155 -6.10 -10.72 6.99
CA HIS A 155 -6.96 -11.36 6.00
C HIS A 155 -8.38 -11.69 6.50
N GLN A 156 -8.51 -12.15 7.75
CA GLN A 156 -9.81 -12.47 8.33
C GLN A 156 -10.67 -11.23 8.61
N MET A 157 -10.03 -10.10 8.92
CA MET A 157 -10.73 -8.90 9.36
C MET A 157 -11.07 -7.93 8.23
N LYS A 158 -10.24 -7.88 7.18
CA LYS A 158 -10.47 -6.98 6.05
C LYS A 158 -10.41 -7.74 4.72
N PRO A 159 -11.57 -8.22 4.22
CA PRO A 159 -11.63 -8.98 2.98
C PRO A 159 -11.45 -8.12 1.71
N ASP A 160 -11.56 -6.79 1.83
CA ASP A 160 -11.35 -5.84 0.72
C ASP A 160 -10.11 -4.95 0.98
N PRO A 161 -8.96 -5.26 0.36
CA PRO A 161 -7.74 -4.48 0.50
C PRO A 161 -7.75 -3.29 -0.47
N VAL A 162 -8.37 -2.18 -0.06
CA VAL A 162 -8.57 -0.99 -0.90
C VAL A 162 -7.23 -0.44 -1.40
N LEU A 163 -6.21 -0.40 -0.53
CA LEU A 163 -4.86 0.03 -0.92
C LEU A 163 -4.29 -0.82 -2.06
N ALA A 164 -4.38 -2.14 -1.94
CA ALA A 164 -3.88 -3.04 -2.96
C ALA A 164 -4.67 -2.92 -4.26
N THR A 165 -5.99 -2.78 -4.19
CA THR A 165 -6.84 -2.56 -5.38
C THR A 165 -6.50 -1.24 -6.06
N ALA A 166 -6.38 -0.14 -5.30
CA ALA A 166 -6.00 1.17 -5.85
C ALA A 166 -4.61 1.14 -6.48
N LEU A 167 -3.65 0.47 -5.83
CA LEU A 167 -2.31 0.29 -6.34
C LEU A 167 -2.33 -0.52 -7.64
N LEU A 168 -2.97 -1.68 -7.64
CA LEU A 168 -3.04 -2.57 -8.81
C LEU A 168 -3.79 -1.92 -9.98
N ASP A 169 -4.83 -1.15 -9.73
CA ASP A 169 -5.54 -0.37 -10.76
C ASP A 169 -4.64 0.72 -11.34
N CYS A 170 -3.90 1.43 -10.49
CA CYS A 170 -2.89 2.39 -10.94
C CYS A 170 -1.80 1.71 -11.77
N LEU A 171 -1.29 0.59 -11.30
CA LEU A 171 -0.28 -0.21 -11.99
C LEU A 171 -0.77 -0.75 -13.34
N ALA A 172 -2.00 -1.26 -13.41
CA ALA A 172 -2.61 -1.72 -14.65
C ALA A 172 -2.79 -0.56 -15.65
N ARG A 173 -3.19 0.62 -15.17
CA ARG A 173 -3.27 1.84 -16.01
C ARG A 173 -1.89 2.32 -16.51
N LEU A 174 -0.82 2.01 -15.76
CA LEU A 174 0.57 2.35 -16.10
C LEU A 174 1.21 1.38 -17.09
N ALA A 175 0.78 0.10 -17.07
CA ALA A 175 1.19 -0.93 -18.01
C ALA A 175 0.63 -0.73 -19.44
N GLY A 176 -0.32 0.21 -19.61
CA GLY A 176 -1.04 0.44 -20.86
C GLY A 176 -2.17 -0.59 -21.06
N PRO A 177 -3.08 -0.39 -22.03
CA PRO A 177 -4.01 -1.45 -22.39
C PRO A 177 -3.18 -2.65 -22.86
N THR A 178 -3.34 -3.79 -22.19
CA THR A 178 -2.98 -5.07 -22.81
C THR A 178 -3.63 -5.04 -24.20
N PRO A 179 -2.89 -5.23 -25.31
CA PRO A 179 -3.53 -5.45 -26.58
C PRO A 179 -4.41 -6.68 -26.39
N THR A 180 -5.70 -6.44 -26.18
CA THR A 180 -6.74 -7.44 -26.27
C THR A 180 -6.47 -8.16 -27.56
N ALA A 181 -6.25 -9.47 -27.43
CA ALA A 181 -6.09 -10.40 -28.52
C ALA A 181 -7.04 -10.02 -29.66
N ALA A 182 -6.48 -9.35 -30.66
CA ALA A 182 -7.15 -9.11 -31.92
C ALA A 182 -7.11 -10.44 -32.66
N ALA A 183 -8.29 -11.02 -32.83
CA ALA A 183 -8.66 -11.94 -33.89
C ALA A 183 -7.84 -13.23 -34.04
N ALA A 184 -8.45 -14.34 -33.64
CA ALA A 184 -8.52 -15.55 -34.46
C ALA A 184 -9.93 -16.13 -34.34
#